data_AF-A0A7R9ZEA1-F1
#
_entry.id   AF-A0A7R9ZEA1-F1
#
_cell.length_a   1.000
_cell.length_b   1.000
_cell.length_c   1.000
_cell.angle_alpha   90.00
_cell.angle_beta   90.00
_cell.angle_gamma   90.00
#
_symmetry.space_group_name_H-M   'P 1'
#
loop_
_entity.id
_entity.type
_entity.pdbx_description
1 polymer ?
#
loop_
_entity_poly.entity_id
_entity_poly.type
_entity_poly.pdbx_seq_one_letter_code
_entity_poly.pdbx_strand_id
1 'polypeptide(L)'
;KFILGFHDACVNNPDTYPRLRSIIHKILSQMTVPLIQGLIYNLRENDRDRVKLYAQAVVPLIAGCNPSLHAFLKESLITSNFNVVKTEDYIEALQSVYSCLGVTCEDVGVYQSGAKCQDTPTLNPMAGYVPKTDVRKIATLDLDILHANIFMKKKAYSAVKDIYSFGKHAFVETLQGEELLSLEQLARTSARDIVPSFSYFKRFFEDEFDNDANAKIYGHYFITRALDEGEIPMASQEQRREMVTKSLQYMVGYMAALQYMYEAVDDCESNDSGRQKNAASKWDQAAALLIGSLEGAEDGGTVDGMMMHNLANKRCQQFGRCNSEGNAIANDELMILLYAGRGE
;
A
#
# COMPACT_ATOMS: atom_id res chain seq x y z
N LYS A 1 29.63 0.47 -10.46
CA LYS A 1 30.48 -0.74 -10.50
C LYS A 1 29.54 -1.92 -10.74
N PHE A 2 29.29 -2.30 -12.00
CA PHE A 2 28.32 -3.34 -12.34
C PHE A 2 28.97 -4.72 -12.14
N ILE A 3 28.39 -5.55 -11.27
CA ILE A 3 28.76 -6.96 -11.15
C ILE A 3 28.01 -7.67 -12.28
N LEU A 4 28.75 -8.04 -13.33
CA LEU A 4 28.30 -8.99 -14.34
C LEU A 4 28.21 -10.37 -13.67
N GLY A 5 27.01 -10.95 -13.61
CA GLY A 5 26.75 -12.24 -12.97
C GLY A 5 27.49 -13.38 -13.67
N PHE A 6 28.13 -14.23 -12.87
CA PHE A 6 28.87 -15.42 -13.29
C PHE A 6 28.03 -16.70 -13.26
N HIS A 7 28.56 -17.76 -13.88
CA HIS A 7 28.08 -19.15 -13.91
C HIS A 7 27.59 -19.61 -12.52
N ASP A 8 26.47 -20.35 -12.48
CA ASP A 8 25.65 -20.69 -11.29
C ASP A 8 24.70 -19.57 -10.81
N ALA A 9 24.06 -18.89 -11.76
CA ALA A 9 23.21 -17.70 -11.55
C ALA A 9 22.03 -17.87 -10.56
N CYS A 10 21.60 -19.10 -10.27
CA CYS A 10 20.67 -19.39 -9.17
C CYS A 10 21.41 -20.07 -8.03
N VAL A 11 21.97 -19.28 -7.11
CA VAL A 11 22.42 -19.81 -5.82
C VAL A 11 21.19 -20.40 -5.12
N ASN A 12 21.29 -21.63 -4.60
CA ASN A 12 20.28 -22.30 -3.76
C ASN A 12 20.15 -21.61 -2.38
N ASN A 13 20.00 -20.29 -2.38
CA ASN A 13 19.68 -19.47 -1.23
C ASN A 13 18.21 -19.04 -1.37
N PRO A 14 17.35 -19.26 -0.36
CA PRO A 14 15.96 -18.83 -0.37
C PRO A 14 15.78 -17.32 -0.66
N ASP A 15 16.81 -16.50 -0.38
CA ASP A 15 16.79 -15.05 -0.61
C ASP A 15 17.14 -14.63 -2.05
N THR A 16 17.65 -15.54 -2.88
CA THR A 16 18.06 -15.21 -4.26
C THR A 16 16.87 -14.69 -5.07
N TYR A 17 15.72 -15.38 -4.99
CA TYR A 17 14.51 -15.00 -5.72
C TYR A 17 13.94 -13.63 -5.28
N PRO A 18 13.72 -13.37 -3.97
CA PRO A 18 13.28 -12.05 -3.49
C PRO A 18 14.20 -10.90 -3.91
N ARG A 19 15.53 -11.10 -3.81
CA ARG A 19 16.52 -10.08 -4.20
C ARG A 19 16.46 -9.78 -5.70
N LEU A 20 16.42 -10.82 -6.53
CA LEU A 20 16.31 -10.64 -7.99
C LEU A 20 15.02 -9.90 -8.35
N ARG A 21 13.90 -10.22 -7.70
CA ARG A 21 12.63 -9.53 -7.89
C ARG A 21 12.70 -8.05 -7.51
N SER A 22 13.35 -7.71 -6.38
CA SER A 22 13.58 -6.32 -5.99
C SER A 22 14.37 -5.56 -7.06
N ILE A 23 15.42 -6.18 -7.63
CA ILE A 23 16.21 -5.60 -8.72
C ILE A 23 15.35 -5.41 -9.99
N ILE A 24 14.53 -6.40 -10.36
CA ILE A 24 13.61 -6.30 -11.51
C ILE A 24 12.67 -5.11 -11.33
N HIS A 25 12.08 -4.93 -10.14
CA HIS A 25 11.19 -3.78 -9.88
C HIS A 25 11.90 -2.43 -10.00
N LYS A 26 13.16 -2.34 -9.55
CA LYS A 26 13.99 -1.13 -9.74
C LYS A 26 14.27 -0.85 -11.22
N ILE A 27 14.57 -1.89 -12.01
CA ILE A 27 14.75 -1.74 -13.46
C ILE A 27 13.44 -1.27 -14.12
N LEU A 28 12.32 -1.90 -13.78
CA LEU A 28 11.01 -1.53 -14.31
C LEU A 28 10.66 -0.07 -13.99
N SER A 29 10.87 0.36 -12.74
CA SER A 29 10.72 1.76 -12.32
C SER A 29 11.55 2.70 -13.20
N GLN A 30 12.84 2.44 -13.36
CA GLN A 30 13.74 3.28 -14.15
C GLN A 30 13.35 3.33 -15.64
N MET A 31 12.81 2.24 -16.19
CA MET A 31 12.29 2.20 -17.55
C MET A 31 11.00 3.02 -17.73
N THR A 32 10.28 3.37 -16.66
CA THR A 32 9.11 4.26 -16.74
C THR A 32 9.49 5.73 -16.94
N VAL A 33 10.68 6.15 -16.48
CA VAL A 33 11.18 7.53 -16.58
C VAL A 33 11.09 8.10 -18.01
N PRO A 34 11.68 7.47 -19.06
CA PRO A 34 11.61 8.00 -20.41
C PRO A 34 10.18 8.01 -20.98
N LEU A 35 9.29 7.13 -20.52
CA LEU A 35 7.89 7.11 -20.95
C LEU A 35 7.12 8.30 -20.35
N ILE A 36 7.37 8.61 -19.08
CA ILE A 36 6.81 9.78 -18.39
C ILE A 36 7.35 11.06 -19.02
N GLN A 37 8.67 11.16 -19.23
CA GLN A 37 9.30 12.30 -19.89
C GLN A 37 8.73 12.53 -21.29
N GLY A 38 8.56 11.45 -22.08
CA GLY A 38 7.93 11.51 -23.38
C GLY A 38 6.48 12.01 -23.31
N LEU A 39 5.69 11.55 -22.33
CA LEU A 39 4.34 12.04 -22.12
C LEU A 39 4.30 13.54 -21.79
N ILE A 40 5.13 13.99 -20.84
CA ILE A 40 5.21 15.39 -20.41
C ILE A 40 5.66 16.30 -21.56
N TYR A 41 6.66 15.87 -22.33
CA TYR A 41 7.11 16.60 -23.51
C TYR A 41 5.97 16.83 -24.50
N ASN A 42 5.26 15.77 -24.89
CA ASN A 42 4.20 15.88 -25.90
C ASN A 42 2.97 16.63 -25.38
N LEU A 43 2.68 16.58 -24.07
CA LEU A 43 1.65 17.41 -23.43
C LEU A 43 1.94 18.91 -23.61
N ARG A 44 3.21 19.30 -23.49
CA ARG A 44 3.65 20.70 -23.61
C ARG A 44 3.79 21.18 -25.05
N GLU A 45 4.24 20.31 -25.95
CA GLU A 45 4.26 20.58 -27.39
C GLU A 45 2.86 20.54 -28.02
N ASN A 46 1.84 20.15 -27.26
CA ASN A 46 0.47 19.97 -27.73
C ASN A 46 0.37 18.97 -28.90
N ASP A 47 1.19 17.92 -28.86
CA ASP A 47 1.15 16.82 -29.84
C ASP A 47 0.16 15.76 -29.37
N ARG A 48 -1.10 15.90 -29.79
CA ARG A 48 -2.22 15.06 -29.33
C ARG A 48 -2.04 13.58 -29.66
N ASP A 49 -1.50 13.27 -30.83
CA ASP A 49 -1.32 11.88 -31.27
C ASP A 49 -0.24 11.19 -30.44
N ARG A 50 0.88 11.90 -30.18
CA ARG A 50 1.95 11.37 -29.33
C ARG A 50 1.55 11.34 -27.85
N VAL A 51 0.78 12.32 -27.36
CA VAL A 51 0.21 12.26 -25.99
C VAL A 51 -0.57 10.97 -25.81
N LYS A 52 -1.46 10.64 -26.75
CA LYS A 52 -2.26 9.40 -26.66
C LYS A 52 -1.39 8.14 -26.67
N LEU A 53 -0.36 8.11 -27.52
CA LEU A 53 0.59 7.00 -27.58
C LEU A 53 1.35 6.80 -26.25
N TYR A 54 1.96 7.86 -25.72
CA TYR A 54 2.70 7.78 -24.46
C TYR A 54 1.78 7.55 -23.25
N ALA A 55 0.58 8.13 -23.25
CA ALA A 55 -0.42 7.91 -22.21
C ALA A 55 -0.84 6.43 -22.14
N GLN A 56 -0.97 5.74 -23.28
CA GLN A 56 -1.24 4.30 -23.29
C GLN A 56 -0.12 3.46 -22.64
N ALA A 57 1.12 3.95 -22.63
CA ALA A 57 2.22 3.26 -21.96
C ALA A 57 2.28 3.59 -20.45
N VAL A 58 1.98 4.83 -20.06
CA VAL A 58 2.14 5.32 -18.67
C VAL A 58 0.88 5.12 -17.83
N VAL A 59 -0.28 5.55 -18.32
CA VAL A 59 -1.54 5.59 -17.53
C VAL A 59 -1.96 4.22 -16.99
N PRO A 60 -1.78 3.08 -17.68
CA PRO A 60 -2.09 1.77 -17.10
C PRO A 60 -1.26 1.44 -15.85
N LEU A 61 -0.04 1.94 -15.74
CA LEU A 61 0.82 1.72 -14.56
C LEU A 61 0.25 2.39 -13.31
N ILE A 62 -0.47 3.51 -13.51
CA ILE A 62 -1.09 4.31 -12.44
C ILE A 62 -2.27 3.57 -11.80
N ALA A 63 -2.88 2.58 -12.47
CA ALA A 63 -4.00 1.83 -11.91
C ALA A 63 -3.64 1.10 -10.61
N GLY A 64 -2.37 0.69 -10.44
CA GLY A 64 -1.85 0.08 -9.23
C GLY A 64 -1.45 1.08 -8.13
N CYS A 65 -1.45 2.38 -8.44
CA CYS A 65 -1.01 3.46 -7.56
C CYS A 65 -2.15 4.33 -7.07
N ASN A 66 -3.10 4.68 -7.95
CA ASN A 66 -4.24 5.52 -7.62
C ASN A 66 -5.37 5.27 -8.63
N PRO A 67 -6.43 4.52 -8.25
CA PRO A 67 -7.52 4.17 -9.15
C PRO A 67 -8.31 5.37 -9.71
N SER A 68 -8.64 6.38 -8.88
CA SER A 68 -9.39 7.55 -9.34
C SER A 68 -8.57 8.38 -10.33
N LEU A 69 -7.28 8.56 -10.04
CA LEU A 69 -6.38 9.29 -10.92
C LEU A 69 -6.13 8.54 -12.24
N HIS A 70 -6.00 7.21 -12.19
CA HIS A 70 -5.95 6.38 -13.38
C HIS A 70 -7.19 6.61 -14.26
N ALA A 71 -8.38 6.63 -13.67
CA ALA A 71 -9.63 6.88 -14.40
C ALA A 71 -9.64 8.28 -15.04
N PHE A 72 -9.26 9.30 -14.28
CA PHE A 72 -9.15 10.68 -14.76
C PHE A 72 -8.18 10.83 -15.93
N LEU A 73 -6.96 10.31 -15.80
CA LEU A 73 -5.93 10.42 -16.83
C LEU A 73 -6.26 9.57 -18.05
N LYS A 74 -6.87 8.39 -17.87
CA LYS A 74 -7.32 7.56 -18.98
C LYS A 74 -8.39 8.28 -19.80
N GLU A 75 -9.39 8.85 -19.12
CA GLU A 75 -10.44 9.58 -19.81
C GLU A 75 -9.89 10.81 -20.54
N SER A 76 -9.04 11.57 -19.85
CA SER A 76 -8.51 12.84 -20.37
C SER A 76 -7.48 12.67 -21.49
N LEU A 77 -6.57 11.69 -21.39
CA LEU A 77 -5.40 11.57 -22.26
C LEU A 77 -5.51 10.46 -23.32
N ILE A 78 -6.40 9.47 -23.12
CA ILE A 78 -6.53 8.31 -24.01
C ILE A 78 -7.88 8.29 -24.72
N THR A 79 -8.98 8.38 -23.96
CA THR A 79 -10.33 8.31 -24.52
C THR A 79 -10.65 9.58 -25.29
N SER A 80 -10.52 10.72 -24.63
CA SER A 80 -10.86 12.04 -25.14
C SER A 80 -9.61 12.78 -25.65
N ASN A 81 -9.83 13.93 -26.30
CA ASN A 81 -8.75 14.87 -26.57
C ASN A 81 -8.45 15.67 -25.30
N PHE A 82 -7.20 15.69 -24.87
CA PHE A 82 -6.82 16.43 -23.67
C PHE A 82 -7.03 17.94 -23.83
N ASN A 83 -7.31 18.62 -22.73
CA ASN A 83 -7.45 20.07 -22.70
C ASN A 83 -6.09 20.72 -22.43
N VAL A 84 -5.56 21.47 -23.40
CA VAL A 84 -4.25 22.15 -23.29
C VAL A 84 -4.19 23.14 -22.12
N VAL A 85 -5.32 23.71 -21.72
CA VAL A 85 -5.39 24.61 -20.55
C VAL A 85 -5.10 23.84 -19.25
N LYS A 86 -5.34 22.53 -19.23
CA LYS A 86 -5.13 21.64 -18.08
C LYS A 86 -3.80 20.89 -18.13
N THR A 87 -2.86 21.28 -19.01
CA THR A 87 -1.58 20.59 -19.15
C THR A 87 -0.84 20.45 -17.82
N GLU A 88 -0.80 21.51 -17.00
CA GLU A 88 -0.14 21.43 -15.69
C GLU A 88 -0.92 20.54 -14.71
N ASP A 89 -2.26 20.57 -14.68
CA ASP A 89 -3.07 19.63 -13.88
C ASP A 89 -2.73 18.16 -14.21
N TYR A 90 -2.53 17.83 -15.49
CA TYR A 90 -2.14 16.48 -15.91
C TYR A 90 -0.71 16.12 -15.47
N ILE A 91 0.20 17.08 -15.49
CA ILE A 91 1.59 16.88 -15.05
C ILE A 91 1.64 16.71 -13.53
N GLU A 92 0.94 17.53 -12.76
CA GLU A 92 0.82 17.41 -11.30
C GLU A 92 0.21 16.06 -10.90
N ALA A 93 -0.84 15.65 -11.61
CA ALA A 93 -1.41 14.32 -11.52
C ALA A 93 -0.34 13.21 -11.70
N LEU A 94 0.45 13.26 -12.78
CA LEU A 94 1.51 12.28 -13.02
C LEU A 94 2.57 12.29 -11.90
N GLN A 95 2.98 13.48 -11.45
CA GLN A 95 3.98 13.65 -10.41
C GLN A 95 3.53 13.07 -9.06
N SER A 96 2.24 13.19 -8.74
CA SER A 96 1.67 12.68 -7.47
C SER A 96 1.83 11.17 -7.27
N VAL A 97 2.07 10.40 -8.33
CA VAL A 97 2.22 8.93 -8.28
C VAL A 97 3.66 8.44 -8.47
N TYR A 98 4.64 9.34 -8.60
CA TYR A 98 6.05 8.97 -8.80
C TYR A 98 6.60 8.06 -7.69
N SER A 99 6.30 8.39 -6.43
CA SER A 99 6.71 7.58 -5.28
C SER A 99 6.20 6.12 -5.37
N CYS A 100 4.95 5.92 -5.79
CA CYS A 100 4.40 4.59 -6.02
C CYS A 100 5.04 3.87 -7.22
N LEU A 101 5.32 4.60 -8.30
CA LEU A 101 6.04 4.07 -9.47
C LEU A 101 7.52 3.78 -9.17
N GLY A 102 8.02 4.23 -8.02
CA GLY A 102 9.39 4.03 -7.56
C GLY A 102 10.41 4.94 -8.23
N VAL A 103 9.97 6.10 -8.73
CA VAL A 103 10.80 7.16 -9.32
C VAL A 103 10.67 8.44 -8.51
N THR A 104 11.64 9.32 -8.61
CA THR A 104 11.64 10.63 -7.95
C THR A 104 11.47 11.77 -8.96
N CYS A 105 11.15 12.96 -8.46
CA CYS A 105 11.20 14.18 -9.24
C CYS A 105 12.56 14.42 -9.89
N GLU A 106 13.66 14.02 -9.23
CA GLU A 106 15.01 14.14 -9.78
C GLU A 106 15.24 13.19 -10.96
N ASP A 107 14.76 11.93 -10.85
CA ASP A 107 14.87 10.94 -11.93
C ASP A 107 14.16 11.43 -13.21
N VAL A 108 12.97 12.00 -13.07
CA VAL A 108 12.17 12.48 -14.21
C VAL A 108 12.65 13.84 -14.72
N GLY A 109 13.04 14.73 -13.80
CA GLY A 109 13.47 16.09 -14.11
C GLY A 109 12.33 17.03 -14.49
N VAL A 110 12.69 18.23 -14.97
CA VAL A 110 11.75 19.28 -15.39
C VAL A 110 11.97 19.60 -16.87
N TYR A 111 10.89 19.61 -17.64
CA TYR A 111 10.96 20.06 -19.04
C TYR A 111 11.04 21.59 -19.11
N GLN A 112 12.19 22.13 -19.50
CA GLN A 112 12.41 23.58 -19.69
C GLN A 112 11.95 24.42 -18.48
N SER A 113 11.13 25.46 -18.69
CA SER A 113 10.66 26.42 -17.67
C SER A 113 9.41 25.95 -16.91
N GLY A 114 9.21 24.64 -16.76
CA GLY A 114 8.10 24.09 -16.00
C GLY A 114 8.14 24.39 -14.50
N ALA A 115 6.99 24.25 -13.84
CA ALA A 115 6.96 24.15 -12.39
C ALA A 115 7.89 23.01 -11.93
N LYS A 116 8.63 23.27 -10.85
CA LYS A 116 9.50 22.24 -10.26
C LYS A 116 8.63 21.19 -9.59
N CYS A 117 8.82 19.93 -9.99
CA CYS A 117 8.30 18.76 -9.30
C CYS A 117 8.81 18.75 -7.85
N GLN A 118 7.93 18.37 -6.90
CA GLN A 118 8.29 18.19 -5.50
C GLN A 118 7.94 16.76 -5.07
N ASP A 119 8.91 16.06 -4.50
CA ASP A 119 8.66 14.75 -3.94
C ASP A 119 7.77 14.86 -2.70
N THR A 120 7.02 13.80 -2.40
CA THR A 120 6.16 13.72 -1.22
C THR A 120 6.96 14.01 0.06
N PRO A 121 6.55 15.01 0.88
CA PRO A 121 7.23 15.32 2.14
C PRO A 121 7.36 14.11 3.06
N THR A 122 8.41 14.04 3.88
CA THR A 122 8.64 12.93 4.82
C THR A 122 7.49 12.72 5.80
N LEU A 123 6.94 13.82 6.31
CA LEU A 123 5.81 13.83 7.25
C LEU A 123 4.51 14.16 6.52
N ASN A 124 4.24 13.45 5.41
CA ASN A 124 3.02 13.64 4.65
C ASN A 124 1.80 13.21 5.47
N PRO A 125 0.76 14.04 5.57
CA PRO A 125 -0.47 13.63 6.22
C PRO A 125 -1.11 12.42 5.52
N MET A 126 -1.90 11.65 6.27
CA MET A 126 -2.74 10.56 5.76
C MET A 126 -4.14 10.75 6.32
N ALA A 127 -5.13 11.05 5.47
CA ALA A 127 -6.48 11.40 5.90
C ALA A 127 -6.50 12.49 7.00
N GLY A 128 -5.64 13.52 6.88
CA GLY A 128 -5.48 14.55 7.92
C GLY A 128 -4.56 14.17 9.10
N TYR A 129 -4.24 12.89 9.33
CA TYR A 129 -3.28 12.49 10.36
C TYR A 129 -1.85 12.83 9.95
N VAL A 130 -1.22 13.76 10.68
CA VAL A 130 0.17 14.17 10.44
C VAL A 130 1.12 13.38 11.36
N PRO A 131 1.92 12.42 10.86
CA PRO A 131 2.85 11.63 11.66
C PRO A 131 4.04 12.49 12.18
N LYS A 132 4.67 12.08 13.29
CA LYS A 132 5.93 12.66 13.79
C LYS A 132 7.16 11.93 13.24
N THR A 133 7.01 10.68 12.81
CA THR A 133 8.06 9.88 12.16
C THR A 133 7.76 9.62 10.68
N ASP A 134 8.78 9.27 9.90
CA ASP A 134 8.59 8.90 8.50
C ASP A 134 7.95 7.51 8.40
N VAL A 135 6.67 7.48 8.02
CA VAL A 135 5.88 6.26 7.85
C VAL A 135 5.53 5.98 6.40
N ARG A 136 6.05 6.77 5.45
CA ARG A 136 5.69 6.64 4.02
C ARG A 136 5.91 5.23 3.51
N LYS A 137 7.01 4.59 3.93
CA LYS A 137 7.39 3.25 3.50
C LYS A 137 6.49 2.14 4.04
N ILE A 138 5.93 2.26 5.23
CA ILE A 138 5.01 1.25 5.75
C ILE A 138 3.57 1.53 5.30
N ALA A 139 3.21 2.81 5.13
CA ALA A 139 1.89 3.24 4.69
C ALA A 139 1.51 2.66 3.32
N THR A 140 2.51 2.41 2.44
CA THR A 140 2.33 1.81 1.11
C THR A 140 2.02 0.31 1.14
N LEU A 141 1.88 -0.33 2.30
CA LEU A 141 1.39 -1.71 2.39
C LEU A 141 0.00 -1.85 1.74
N ASP A 142 -0.79 -0.80 1.78
CA ASP A 142 -2.11 -0.73 1.16
C ASP A 142 -2.07 -0.83 -0.38
N LEU A 143 -0.96 -0.42 -1.01
CA LEU A 143 -0.71 -0.63 -2.45
C LEU A 143 -0.52 -2.12 -2.79
N ASP A 144 0.09 -2.92 -1.90
CA ASP A 144 0.18 -4.37 -2.09
C ASP A 144 -1.21 -5.02 -2.06
N ILE A 145 -2.10 -4.53 -1.19
CA ILE A 145 -3.51 -4.96 -1.13
C ILE A 145 -4.28 -4.51 -2.38
N LEU A 146 -4.05 -3.28 -2.86
CA LEU A 146 -4.63 -2.78 -4.11
C LEU A 146 -4.22 -3.65 -5.31
N HIS A 147 -2.93 -3.95 -5.42
CA HIS A 147 -2.41 -4.83 -6.47
C HIS A 147 -2.99 -6.25 -6.39
N ALA A 148 -3.06 -6.84 -5.18
CA ALA A 148 -3.71 -8.14 -4.99
C ALA A 148 -5.17 -8.11 -5.46
N ASN A 149 -5.93 -7.07 -5.10
CA ASN A 149 -7.30 -6.89 -5.54
C ASN A 149 -7.42 -6.79 -7.08
N ILE A 150 -6.55 -6.02 -7.74
CA ILE A 150 -6.51 -5.90 -9.21
C ILE A 150 -6.22 -7.25 -9.87
N PHE A 151 -5.23 -7.99 -9.37
CA PHE A 151 -4.86 -9.29 -9.91
C PHE A 151 -5.92 -10.36 -9.67
N MET A 152 -6.61 -10.34 -8.53
CA MET A 152 -7.78 -11.20 -8.27
C MET A 152 -8.90 -10.94 -9.30
N LYS A 153 -9.18 -9.68 -9.66
CA LYS A 153 -10.13 -9.34 -10.75
C LYS A 153 -9.69 -9.92 -12.11
N LYS A 154 -8.40 -10.14 -12.32
CA LYS A 154 -7.83 -10.70 -13.56
C LYS A 154 -7.54 -12.20 -13.49
N LYS A 155 -7.88 -12.88 -12.38
CA LYS A 155 -7.56 -14.30 -12.12
C LYS A 155 -6.06 -14.60 -12.16
N ALA A 156 -5.22 -13.60 -11.89
CA ALA A 156 -3.77 -13.73 -11.87
C ALA A 156 -3.30 -14.21 -10.47
N TYR A 157 -3.77 -15.38 -10.03
CA TYR A 157 -3.54 -15.87 -8.66
C TYR A 157 -2.06 -16.06 -8.33
N SER A 158 -1.23 -16.45 -9.30
CA SER A 158 0.22 -16.52 -9.13
C SER A 158 0.83 -15.15 -8.78
N ALA A 159 0.40 -14.08 -9.47
CA ALA A 159 0.84 -12.72 -9.18
C ALA A 159 0.35 -12.22 -7.81
N VAL A 160 -0.84 -12.66 -7.38
CA VAL A 160 -1.34 -12.36 -6.02
C VAL A 160 -0.48 -13.07 -4.97
N LYS A 161 -0.19 -14.35 -5.18
CA LYS A 161 0.69 -15.14 -4.28
C LYS A 161 2.08 -14.50 -4.20
N ASP A 162 2.63 -14.07 -5.32
CA ASP A 162 3.91 -13.39 -5.37
C ASP A 162 3.89 -12.09 -4.54
N ILE A 163 2.91 -11.20 -4.71
CA ILE A 163 2.83 -9.98 -3.89
C ILE A 163 2.60 -10.30 -2.42
N TYR A 164 1.73 -11.25 -2.12
CA TYR A 164 1.45 -11.67 -0.76
C TYR A 164 2.71 -12.17 -0.03
N SER A 165 3.48 -13.04 -0.67
CA SER A 165 4.63 -13.70 -0.05
C SER A 165 5.85 -12.79 0.10
N PHE A 166 6.11 -11.93 -0.87
CA PHE A 166 7.38 -11.18 -0.95
C PHE A 166 7.23 -9.66 -0.85
N GLY A 167 6.01 -9.15 -0.83
CA GLY A 167 5.74 -7.71 -0.87
C GLY A 167 6.13 -7.07 -2.19
N LYS A 168 5.81 -5.78 -2.33
CA LYS A 168 6.32 -4.94 -3.44
C LYS A 168 6.61 -3.51 -3.02
N HIS A 169 5.72 -2.87 -2.25
CA HIS A 169 5.83 -1.44 -1.97
C HIS A 169 6.26 -1.11 -0.54
N ALA A 170 5.87 -1.93 0.43
CA ALA A 170 6.13 -1.63 1.84
C ALA A 170 7.52 -2.05 2.30
N PHE A 171 8.17 -1.22 3.10
CA PHE A 171 9.47 -1.53 3.71
C PHE A 171 9.48 -1.27 5.21
N VAL A 172 10.30 -2.04 5.91
CA VAL A 172 10.61 -1.87 7.32
C VAL A 172 12.11 -1.77 7.53
N GLU A 173 12.52 -0.97 8.52
CA GLU A 173 13.91 -0.89 8.93
C GLU A 173 14.26 -2.06 9.85
N THR A 174 15.35 -2.75 9.53
CA THR A 174 15.91 -3.83 10.35
C THR A 174 17.36 -3.53 10.70
N LEU A 175 17.96 -4.33 11.59
CA LEU A 175 19.39 -4.26 11.90
C LEU A 175 20.30 -4.49 10.67
N GLN A 176 19.77 -5.13 9.63
CA GLN A 176 20.50 -5.48 8.40
C GLN A 176 20.24 -4.47 7.26
N GLY A 177 19.45 -3.44 7.54
CA GLY A 177 19.03 -2.42 6.58
C GLY A 177 17.53 -2.51 6.28
N GLU A 178 17.12 -1.89 5.18
CA GLU A 178 15.73 -1.88 4.76
C GLU A 178 15.34 -3.21 4.11
N GLU A 179 14.25 -3.79 4.59
CA GLU A 179 13.68 -5.02 4.06
C GLU A 179 12.25 -4.79 3.57
N LEU A 180 11.86 -5.50 2.52
CA LEU A 180 10.47 -5.53 2.06
C LEU A 180 9.60 -6.17 3.12
N LEU A 181 8.53 -5.48 3.50
CA LEU A 181 7.50 -6.01 4.38
C LEU A 181 6.43 -6.70 3.53
N SER A 182 6.24 -8.00 3.74
CA SER A 182 5.20 -8.76 3.04
C SER A 182 3.95 -8.97 3.91
N LEU A 183 2.80 -9.07 3.23
CA LEU A 183 1.53 -9.39 3.88
C LEU A 183 1.55 -10.80 4.49
N GLU A 184 2.33 -11.73 3.93
CA GLU A 184 2.53 -13.05 4.50
C GLU A 184 3.31 -13.02 5.83
N GLN A 185 4.36 -12.20 5.93
CA GLN A 185 5.10 -12.02 7.18
C GLN A 185 4.16 -11.55 8.30
N LEU A 186 3.35 -10.53 8.04
CA LEU A 186 2.35 -10.03 8.99
C LEU A 186 1.28 -11.07 9.33
N ALA A 187 0.82 -11.84 8.34
CA ALA A 187 -0.20 -12.87 8.56
C ALA A 187 0.31 -14.06 9.38
N ARG A 188 1.64 -14.28 9.46
CA ARG A 188 2.24 -15.45 10.12
C ARG A 188 3.02 -15.13 11.40
N THR A 189 3.44 -13.89 11.61
CA THR A 189 4.23 -13.46 12.78
C THR A 189 3.63 -13.86 14.13
N SER A 190 4.43 -14.38 15.06
CA SER A 190 4.00 -14.62 16.44
C SER A 190 3.98 -13.35 17.30
N ALA A 191 4.55 -12.25 16.83
CA ALA A 191 4.62 -11.00 17.59
C ALA A 191 3.23 -10.46 17.97
N ARG A 192 2.18 -10.78 17.21
CA ARG A 192 0.77 -10.46 17.52
C ARG A 192 0.25 -11.08 18.81
N ASP A 193 0.94 -12.05 19.42
CA ASP A 193 0.54 -12.65 20.70
C ASP A 193 0.50 -11.62 21.84
N ILE A 194 1.19 -10.48 21.69
CA ILE A 194 1.10 -9.33 22.61
C ILE A 194 -0.30 -8.68 22.61
N VAL A 195 -1.06 -8.81 21.53
CA VAL A 195 -2.38 -8.18 21.38
C VAL A 195 -3.42 -8.99 22.16
N PRO A 196 -4.01 -8.46 23.25
CA PRO A 196 -4.95 -9.23 24.07
C PRO A 196 -6.17 -9.72 23.28
N SER A 197 -6.66 -8.92 22.32
CA SER A 197 -7.80 -9.29 21.49
C SER A 197 -7.51 -10.47 20.55
N PHE A 198 -6.26 -10.67 20.14
CA PHE A 198 -5.86 -11.79 19.28
C PHE A 198 -6.15 -13.14 19.94
N SER A 199 -6.06 -13.23 21.28
CA SER A 199 -6.37 -14.46 22.03
C SER A 199 -7.82 -14.93 21.84
N TYR A 200 -8.78 -14.01 21.68
CA TYR A 200 -10.19 -14.36 21.43
C TYR A 200 -10.37 -14.92 20.01
N PHE A 201 -9.74 -14.31 19.00
CA PHE A 201 -9.79 -14.80 17.62
C PHE A 201 -9.11 -16.17 17.51
N LYS A 202 -7.97 -16.36 18.18
CA LYS A 202 -7.25 -17.64 18.20
C LYS A 202 -8.15 -18.76 18.71
N ARG A 203 -8.79 -18.57 19.87
CA ARG A 203 -9.72 -19.57 20.46
C ARG A 203 -10.91 -19.87 19.54
N PHE A 204 -11.51 -18.82 18.96
CA PHE A 204 -12.61 -19.00 18.01
C PHE A 204 -12.21 -19.88 16.82
N PHE A 205 -11.03 -19.64 16.23
CA PHE A 205 -10.57 -20.40 15.07
C PHE A 205 -9.96 -21.77 15.42
N GLU A 206 -9.51 -21.98 16.66
CA GLU A 206 -9.13 -23.31 17.17
C GLU A 206 -10.31 -24.27 17.06
N ASP A 207 -11.49 -23.83 17.52
CA ASP A 207 -12.73 -24.62 17.47
C ASP A 207 -13.17 -24.91 16.03
N GLU A 208 -12.99 -23.93 15.12
CA GLU A 208 -13.39 -24.07 13.70
C GLU A 208 -12.43 -24.95 12.87
N PHE A 209 -11.12 -24.88 13.13
CA PHE A 209 -10.12 -25.59 12.33
C PHE A 209 -9.70 -26.96 12.88
N ASP A 210 -10.04 -27.27 14.14
CA ASP A 210 -9.52 -28.42 14.89
C ASP A 210 -7.96 -28.49 14.83
N ASN A 211 -7.33 -27.31 14.73
CA ASN A 211 -5.88 -27.18 14.50
C ASN A 211 -5.34 -25.83 15.02
N ASP A 212 -4.65 -25.86 16.16
CA ASP A 212 -4.02 -24.70 16.82
C ASP A 212 -3.02 -23.95 15.90
N ALA A 213 -2.31 -24.67 15.03
CA ALA A 213 -1.34 -24.04 14.14
C ALA A 213 -2.02 -23.15 13.09
N ASN A 214 -3.16 -23.60 12.53
CA ASN A 214 -3.94 -22.80 11.57
C ASN A 214 -4.67 -21.65 12.25
N ALA A 215 -5.18 -21.86 13.47
CA ALA A 215 -5.86 -20.83 14.24
C ALA A 215 -4.96 -19.62 14.53
N LYS A 216 -3.67 -19.87 14.83
CA LYS A 216 -2.68 -18.79 14.98
C LYS A 216 -2.52 -17.96 13.73
N ILE A 217 -2.66 -18.55 12.55
CA ILE A 217 -2.45 -17.89 11.25
C ILE A 217 -3.74 -17.79 10.43
N TYR A 218 -4.89 -17.63 11.09
CA TYR A 218 -6.22 -17.71 10.45
C TYR A 218 -6.33 -16.82 9.20
N GLY A 219 -5.77 -15.60 9.23
CA GLY A 219 -5.73 -14.72 8.07
C GLY A 219 -4.97 -15.32 6.88
N HIS A 220 -3.78 -15.91 7.11
CA HIS A 220 -3.02 -16.64 6.09
C HIS A 220 -3.81 -17.83 5.53
N TYR A 221 -4.47 -18.59 6.41
CA TYR A 221 -5.29 -19.72 6.02
C TYR A 221 -6.41 -19.31 5.05
N PHE A 222 -7.20 -18.27 5.38
CA PHE A 222 -8.26 -17.79 4.49
C PHE A 222 -7.75 -17.28 3.14
N ILE A 223 -6.63 -16.55 3.15
CA ILE A 223 -6.02 -16.00 1.92
C ILE A 223 -5.55 -17.13 1.01
N THR A 224 -4.74 -18.06 1.53
CA THR A 224 -4.18 -19.17 0.74
C THR A 224 -5.26 -20.11 0.22
N ARG A 225 -6.28 -20.41 1.04
CA ARG A 225 -7.45 -21.19 0.62
C ARG A 225 -8.21 -20.53 -0.52
N ALA A 226 -8.35 -19.19 -0.49
CA ALA A 226 -9.02 -18.46 -1.56
C ALA A 226 -8.22 -18.37 -2.87
N LEU A 227 -6.89 -18.45 -2.78
CA LEU A 227 -5.97 -18.48 -3.91
C LEU A 227 -5.86 -19.86 -4.58
N ASP A 228 -6.21 -20.93 -3.86
CA ASP A 228 -6.26 -22.28 -4.41
C ASP A 228 -7.65 -22.56 -5.00
N GLU A 229 -7.72 -22.80 -6.31
CA GLU A 229 -8.98 -23.09 -6.98
C GLU A 229 -9.63 -24.40 -6.50
N GLY A 230 -8.84 -25.38 -6.08
CA GLY A 230 -9.31 -26.69 -5.60
C GLY A 230 -9.94 -26.66 -4.21
N GLU A 231 -9.56 -25.71 -3.36
CA GLU A 231 -10.00 -25.67 -1.95
C GLU A 231 -11.42 -25.11 -1.76
N ILE A 232 -11.88 -24.19 -2.61
CA ILE A 232 -13.23 -23.62 -2.55
C ILE A 232 -13.92 -23.61 -3.93
N PRO A 233 -14.19 -24.80 -4.51
CA PRO A 233 -14.60 -24.92 -5.92
C PRO A 233 -15.94 -24.24 -6.25
N MET A 234 -16.79 -24.00 -5.24
CA MET A 234 -18.08 -23.32 -5.40
C MET A 234 -17.99 -21.79 -5.30
N ALA A 235 -16.86 -21.25 -4.85
CA ALA A 235 -16.70 -19.81 -4.69
C ALA A 235 -16.52 -19.12 -6.05
N SER A 236 -17.37 -18.13 -6.33
CA SER A 236 -17.23 -17.27 -7.51
C SER A 236 -15.93 -16.46 -7.46
N GLN A 237 -15.50 -15.95 -8.61
CA GLN A 237 -14.33 -15.08 -8.68
C GLN A 237 -14.47 -13.87 -7.74
N GLU A 238 -15.67 -13.31 -7.63
CA GLU A 238 -15.92 -12.15 -6.78
C GLU A 238 -15.83 -12.52 -5.30
N GLN A 239 -16.37 -13.68 -4.91
CA GLN A 239 -16.23 -14.19 -3.55
C GLN A 239 -14.76 -14.42 -3.18
N ARG A 240 -13.97 -15.04 -4.07
CA ARG A 240 -12.53 -15.24 -3.86
C ARG A 240 -11.79 -13.92 -3.70
N ARG A 241 -12.07 -12.95 -4.59
CA ARG A 241 -11.50 -11.61 -4.52
C ARG A 241 -11.79 -10.95 -3.18
N GLU A 242 -13.05 -10.92 -2.77
CA GLU A 242 -13.44 -10.31 -1.49
C GLU A 242 -12.85 -11.08 -0.30
N MET A 243 -12.79 -12.41 -0.33
CA MET A 243 -12.13 -13.19 0.72
C MET A 243 -10.66 -12.78 0.89
N VAL A 244 -9.89 -12.71 -0.20
CA VAL A 244 -8.49 -12.29 -0.16
C VAL A 244 -8.37 -10.84 0.31
N THR A 245 -9.06 -9.91 -0.35
CA THR A 245 -8.95 -8.48 -0.03
C THR A 245 -9.40 -8.17 1.39
N LYS A 246 -10.54 -8.71 1.85
CA LYS A 246 -11.07 -8.42 3.19
C LYS A 246 -10.25 -9.09 4.30
N SER A 247 -9.69 -10.28 4.06
CA SER A 247 -8.76 -10.90 5.01
C SER A 247 -7.48 -10.08 5.16
N LEU A 248 -6.92 -9.59 4.04
CA LEU A 248 -5.77 -8.70 4.08
C LEU A 248 -6.06 -7.40 4.85
N GLN A 249 -7.23 -6.80 4.66
CA GLN A 249 -7.61 -5.56 5.32
C GLN A 249 -7.87 -5.75 6.83
N TYR A 250 -8.75 -6.69 7.21
CA TYR A 250 -9.36 -6.72 8.55
C TYR A 250 -8.81 -7.83 9.45
N MET A 251 -8.13 -8.83 8.88
CA MET A 251 -7.49 -9.89 9.65
C MET A 251 -5.99 -9.68 9.75
N VAL A 252 -5.34 -9.25 8.67
CA VAL A 252 -3.89 -9.04 8.63
C VAL A 252 -3.53 -7.59 8.98
N GLY A 253 -3.97 -6.61 8.18
CA GLY A 253 -3.63 -5.19 8.37
C GLY A 253 -4.10 -4.64 9.72
N TYR A 254 -5.33 -4.92 10.11
CA TYR A 254 -5.87 -4.51 11.42
C TYR A 254 -5.10 -5.12 12.60
N MET A 255 -4.80 -6.42 12.57
CA MET A 255 -4.03 -7.06 13.65
C MET A 255 -2.58 -6.57 13.69
N ALA A 256 -1.98 -6.29 12.53
CA ALA A 256 -0.68 -5.65 12.48
C ALA A 256 -0.73 -4.27 13.14
N ALA A 257 -1.70 -3.42 12.81
CA ALA A 257 -1.83 -2.12 13.47
C ALA A 257 -1.95 -2.24 14.99
N LEU A 258 -2.77 -3.18 15.50
CA LEU A 258 -2.86 -3.43 16.93
C LEU A 258 -1.53 -3.90 17.52
N GLN A 259 -0.83 -4.83 16.87
CA GLN A 259 0.48 -5.28 17.31
C GLN A 259 1.44 -4.09 17.46
N TYR A 260 1.49 -3.20 16.48
CA TYR A 260 2.34 -2.00 16.54
C TYR A 260 1.94 -1.03 17.67
N MET A 261 0.64 -0.88 17.98
CA MET A 261 0.19 -0.10 19.14
C MET A 261 0.66 -0.72 20.46
N TYR A 262 0.57 -2.04 20.61
CA TYR A 262 1.02 -2.71 21.83
C TYR A 262 2.55 -2.77 21.93
N GLU A 263 3.26 -2.88 20.81
CA GLU A 263 4.72 -2.70 20.77
C GLU A 263 5.12 -1.29 21.17
N ALA A 264 4.35 -0.25 20.80
CA ALA A 264 4.60 1.11 21.24
C ALA A 264 4.48 1.25 22.77
N VAL A 265 3.49 0.59 23.39
CA VAL A 265 3.34 0.54 24.85
C VAL A 265 4.52 -0.19 25.51
N ASP A 266 4.89 -1.37 25.03
CA ASP A 266 6.03 -2.14 25.57
C ASP A 266 7.37 -1.40 25.38
N ASP A 267 7.54 -0.69 24.27
CA ASP A 267 8.69 0.19 24.03
C ASP A 267 8.72 1.38 25.01
N CYS A 268 7.56 1.96 25.34
CA CYS A 268 7.44 3.07 26.29
C CYS A 268 7.76 2.64 27.74
N GLU A 269 7.28 1.47 28.14
CA GLU A 269 7.54 0.89 29.48
C GLU A 269 8.94 0.29 29.63
N SER A 270 9.70 0.22 28.53
CA SER A 270 11.04 -0.37 28.52
C SER A 270 12.05 0.46 29.32
N ASN A 271 12.99 -0.23 29.99
CA ASN A 271 14.17 0.43 30.58
C ASN A 271 15.25 0.77 29.53
N ASP A 272 15.05 0.40 28.26
CA ASP A 272 15.95 0.71 27.16
C ASP A 272 15.59 2.06 26.53
N SER A 273 16.47 3.05 26.67
CA SER A 273 16.24 4.41 26.14
C SER A 273 16.11 4.48 24.61
N GLY A 274 16.64 3.50 23.89
CA GLY A 274 16.48 3.39 22.44
C GLY A 274 15.07 2.93 22.08
N ARG A 275 14.55 1.92 22.79
CA ARG A 275 13.17 1.45 22.67
C ARG A 275 12.17 2.55 23.02
N GLN A 276 12.37 3.27 24.11
CA GLN A 276 11.50 4.39 24.49
C GLN A 276 11.39 5.46 23.39
N LYS A 277 12.49 5.79 22.70
CA LYS A 277 12.48 6.72 21.56
C LYS A 277 11.73 6.16 20.35
N ASN A 278 11.63 4.84 20.24
CA ASN A 278 10.96 4.15 19.15
C ASN A 278 9.44 4.01 19.36
N ALA A 279 8.93 4.17 20.58
CA ALA A 279 7.49 4.07 20.90
C ALA A 279 6.62 4.96 19.98
N ALA A 280 6.99 6.22 19.81
CA ALA A 280 6.28 7.14 18.92
C ALA A 280 6.32 6.70 17.45
N SER A 281 7.44 6.09 17.02
CA SER A 281 7.56 5.52 15.67
C SER A 281 6.62 4.35 15.47
N LYS A 282 6.55 3.43 16.45
CA LYS A 282 5.61 2.30 16.42
C LYS A 282 4.16 2.74 16.39
N TRP A 283 3.81 3.78 17.15
CA TRP A 283 2.47 4.37 17.15
C TRP A 283 2.11 4.99 15.79
N ASP A 284 2.99 5.81 15.21
CA ASP A 284 2.76 6.38 13.88
C ASP A 284 2.68 5.29 12.79
N GLN A 285 3.47 4.22 12.90
CA GLN A 285 3.38 3.05 12.01
C GLN A 285 2.04 2.33 12.15
N ALA A 286 1.49 2.21 13.36
CA ALA A 286 0.14 1.68 13.56
C ALA A 286 -0.93 2.56 12.90
N ALA A 287 -0.83 3.89 13.05
CA ALA A 287 -1.71 4.84 12.37
C ALA A 287 -1.65 4.66 10.85
N ALA A 288 -0.44 4.54 10.29
CA ALA A 288 -0.22 4.29 8.87
C ALA A 288 -0.88 2.99 8.38
N LEU A 289 -0.87 1.92 9.19
CA LEU A 289 -1.51 0.65 8.86
C LEU A 289 -3.05 0.68 8.96
N LEU A 290 -3.63 1.61 9.74
CA LEU A 290 -5.08 1.81 9.81
C LEU A 290 -5.62 2.70 8.68
N ILE A 291 -4.82 3.69 8.28
CA ILE A 291 -5.22 4.73 7.32
C ILE A 291 -4.78 4.34 5.89
N GLY A 292 -3.50 4.07 5.69
CA GLY A 292 -2.92 3.74 4.39
C GLY A 292 -2.53 4.96 3.55
N SER A 293 -1.59 4.76 2.63
CA SER A 293 -1.09 5.81 1.73
C SER A 293 -2.11 6.32 0.70
N LEU A 294 -3.07 5.48 0.30
CA LEU A 294 -4.10 5.77 -0.70
C LEU A 294 -5.16 6.78 -0.22
N GLU A 295 -5.22 7.07 1.08
CA GLU A 295 -6.14 8.07 1.61
C GLU A 295 -5.71 9.51 1.25
N GLY A 296 -4.45 9.71 0.84
CA GLY A 296 -3.95 11.05 0.53
C GLY A 296 -3.83 11.93 1.77
N ALA A 297 -3.45 13.20 1.57
CA ALA A 297 -3.14 14.12 2.67
C ALA A 297 -4.37 14.83 3.27
N GLU A 298 -5.41 15.05 2.47
CA GLU A 298 -6.59 15.80 2.86
C GLU A 298 -7.37 15.12 3.98
N ASP A 299 -8.03 15.92 4.82
CA ASP A 299 -8.87 15.41 5.90
C ASP A 299 -10.01 14.54 5.35
N GLY A 300 -10.35 13.47 6.08
CA GLY A 300 -11.37 12.50 5.65
C GLY A 300 -10.92 11.48 4.59
N GLY A 301 -9.75 11.67 3.99
CA GLY A 301 -9.13 10.71 3.08
C GLY A 301 -9.74 10.68 1.67
N THR A 302 -9.63 9.54 0.97
CA THR A 302 -10.18 9.37 -0.39
C THR A 302 -11.04 8.11 -0.52
N VAL A 303 -11.79 8.03 -1.63
CA VAL A 303 -12.56 6.82 -1.99
C VAL A 303 -11.68 5.63 -2.36
N ASP A 304 -10.39 5.85 -2.61
CA ASP A 304 -9.42 4.84 -3.05
C ASP A 304 -8.73 4.10 -1.91
N GLY A 305 -8.84 4.59 -0.67
CA GLY A 305 -8.21 3.98 0.49
C GLY A 305 -8.50 2.47 0.63
N MET A 306 -7.49 1.71 1.01
CA MET A 306 -7.60 0.25 1.12
C MET A 306 -7.59 -0.24 2.57
N MET A 307 -7.41 0.61 3.57
CA MET A 307 -7.35 0.17 4.98
C MET A 307 -8.66 0.38 5.73
N MET A 308 -8.62 0.22 7.06
CA MET A 308 -9.79 0.33 7.95
C MET A 308 -10.47 1.68 7.87
N HIS A 309 -9.70 2.76 7.66
CA HIS A 309 -10.22 4.12 7.55
C HIS A 309 -11.26 4.26 6.40
N ASN A 310 -10.92 3.94 5.15
CA ASN A 310 -11.90 3.98 4.07
C ASN A 310 -13.01 2.92 4.21
N LEU A 311 -12.78 1.80 4.90
CA LEU A 311 -13.90 0.90 5.22
C LEU A 311 -14.96 1.64 6.05
N ALA A 312 -14.56 2.39 7.08
CA ALA A 312 -15.50 3.16 7.87
C ALA A 312 -16.26 4.16 7.00
N ASN A 313 -15.57 4.91 6.13
CA ASN A 313 -16.21 5.84 5.18
C ASN A 313 -17.22 5.12 4.27
N LYS A 314 -16.86 3.97 3.72
CA LYS A 314 -17.77 3.16 2.88
C LYS A 314 -19.01 2.66 3.64
N ARG A 315 -18.88 2.34 4.93
CA ARG A 315 -20.00 1.87 5.76
C ARG A 315 -20.84 2.99 6.33
N CYS A 316 -20.28 4.16 6.58
CA CYS A 316 -21.01 5.25 7.24
C CYS A 316 -22.30 5.60 6.49
N GLN A 317 -22.27 5.58 5.14
CA GLN A 317 -23.43 5.87 4.30
C GLN A 317 -24.55 4.85 4.51
N GLN A 318 -24.20 3.57 4.65
CA GLN A 318 -25.15 2.47 4.82
C GLN A 318 -25.80 2.48 6.21
N PHE A 319 -25.08 2.98 7.22
CA PHE A 319 -25.52 3.00 8.61
C PHE A 319 -26.02 4.37 9.10
N GLY A 320 -26.02 5.41 8.24
CA GLY A 320 -26.40 6.77 8.61
C GLY A 320 -25.48 7.38 9.68
N ARG A 321 -24.18 7.06 9.61
CA ARG A 321 -23.15 7.47 10.59
C ARG A 321 -22.03 8.31 9.96
N CYS A 322 -22.32 9.00 8.87
CA CYS A 322 -21.41 10.01 8.33
C CYS A 322 -21.62 11.35 9.03
N ASN A 323 -20.56 12.15 9.14
CA ASN A 323 -20.61 13.54 9.56
C ASN A 323 -21.10 14.44 8.40
N SER A 324 -21.10 15.76 8.60
CA SER A 324 -21.56 16.74 7.59
C SER A 324 -20.74 16.77 6.31
N GLU A 325 -19.50 16.27 6.35
CA GLU A 325 -18.57 16.23 5.22
C GLU A 325 -18.65 14.90 4.46
N GLY A 326 -19.46 13.96 4.95
CA GLY A 326 -19.62 12.62 4.35
C GLY A 326 -18.60 11.59 4.85
N ASN A 327 -17.76 11.95 5.82
CA ASN A 327 -16.76 11.07 6.44
C ASN A 327 -17.38 10.30 7.62
N ALA A 328 -16.84 9.14 7.94
CA ALA A 328 -17.35 8.35 9.05
C ALA A 328 -17.06 9.01 10.40
N ILE A 329 -18.08 9.14 11.26
CA ILE A 329 -17.90 9.64 12.64
C ILE A 329 -16.88 8.78 13.43
N ALA A 330 -16.78 7.50 13.09
CA ALA A 330 -15.79 6.60 13.69
C ALA A 330 -14.34 6.98 13.32
N ASN A 331 -14.13 7.58 12.14
CA ASN A 331 -12.81 8.08 11.74
C ASN A 331 -12.47 9.36 12.50
N ASP A 332 -13.43 10.25 12.73
CA ASP A 332 -13.22 11.45 13.55
C ASP A 332 -12.70 11.06 14.95
N GLU A 333 -13.35 10.07 15.59
CA GLU A 333 -12.91 9.53 16.88
C GLU A 333 -11.55 8.83 16.80
N LEU A 334 -11.32 8.03 15.75
CA LEU A 334 -10.03 7.38 15.53
C LEU A 334 -8.89 8.39 15.45
N MET A 335 -9.08 9.50 14.71
CA MET A 335 -8.04 10.53 14.58
C MET A 335 -7.73 11.17 15.93
N ILE A 336 -8.76 11.52 16.72
CA ILE A 336 -8.57 12.06 18.08
C ILE A 336 -7.75 11.09 18.94
N LEU A 337 -8.09 9.80 18.93
CA LEU A 337 -7.39 8.79 19.72
C LEU A 337 -5.96 8.55 19.25
N LEU A 338 -5.70 8.59 17.93
CA LEU A 338 -4.35 8.49 17.39
C LEU A 338 -3.48 9.68 17.81
N TYR A 339 -4.03 10.90 17.80
CA TYR A 339 -3.30 12.07 18.30
C TYR A 339 -3.07 12.02 19.81
N ALA A 340 -4.06 11.58 20.58
CA ALA A 340 -3.97 11.44 22.03
C ALA A 340 -2.90 10.42 22.42
N GLY A 341 -2.96 9.19 21.87
CA GLY A 341 -2.01 8.14 22.23
C GLY A 341 -0.56 8.40 21.78
N ARG A 342 -0.34 9.29 20.81
CA ARG A 342 1.00 9.78 20.46
C ARG A 342 1.52 10.87 21.42
N GLY A 343 0.59 11.54 22.12
CA GLY A 343 0.88 12.64 23.03
C GLY A 343 1.27 12.17 24.43
N GLU A 344 0.79 11.00 24.84
CA GLU A 344 1.26 10.25 26.02
C GLU A 344 2.70 9.76 25.82
#